data_AF-A0A662PYS3-F1
#
_entry.id   AF-A0A662PYS3-F1
#
_cell.length_a   1.000
_cell.length_b   1.000
_cell.length_c   1.000
_cell.angle_alpha   90.00
_cell.angle_beta   90.00
_cell.angle_gamma   90.00
#
_symmetry.space_group_name_H-M   'P 1'
#
loop_
_entity.id
_entity.type
_entity.pdbx_description
1 polymer ?
#
loop_
_entity_poly.entity_id
_entity_poly.type
_entity_poly.pdbx_seq_one_letter_code
_entity_poly.pdbx_strand_id
1 'polypeptide(L)' 'YESRGEVDYWSFIKGRNLEESFERAYLLSFLITDGYVDVRRNPLKNEIKLIPRERKAERKQPASLVIVMGGEAG' A
#
# COMPACT_ATOMS: atom_id res chain seq x y z
N TYR A 1 -16.91 -8.73 -12.87
CA TYR A 1 -16.18 -7.49 -12.59
C TYR A 1 -14.73 -7.73 -12.96
N GLU A 2 -14.29 -7.22 -14.11
CA GLU A 2 -12.95 -7.45 -14.62
C GLU A 2 -11.90 -6.81 -13.69
N SER A 3 -11.00 -7.66 -13.20
CA SER A 3 -9.90 -7.37 -12.29
C SER A 3 -8.74 -6.59 -12.96
N ARG A 4 -9.04 -5.55 -13.75
CA ARG A 4 -8.02 -4.81 -14.53
C ARG A 4 -7.28 -3.76 -13.70
N GLY A 5 -6.63 -4.17 -12.62
CA GLY A 5 -5.73 -3.25 -11.92
C GLY A 5 -5.31 -3.61 -10.50
N GLU A 6 -5.82 -4.68 -9.91
CA GLU A 6 -5.36 -5.06 -8.56
C GLU A 6 -3.90 -5.54 -8.62
N VAL A 7 -3.02 -4.87 -7.87
CA VAL A 7 -1.60 -5.22 -7.79
C VAL A 7 -1.29 -5.80 -6.42
N ASP A 8 -0.46 -6.83 -6.38
CA ASP A 8 0.06 -7.35 -5.12
C ASP A 8 1.07 -6.36 -4.51
N TYR A 9 0.86 -5.99 -3.24
CA TYR A 9 1.71 -5.00 -2.56
C TYR A 9 3.18 -5.39 -2.55
N TRP A 10 3.50 -6.63 -2.16
CA TRP A 10 4.88 -7.10 -2.05
C TRP A 10 5.58 -7.07 -3.40
N SER A 11 4.85 -7.49 -4.43
CA SER A 11 5.33 -7.45 -5.81
C SER A 11 5.55 -6.02 -6.32
N PHE A 12 4.71 -5.08 -5.90
CA PHE A 12 4.82 -3.66 -6.26
C PHE A 12 6.03 -2.98 -5.60
N ILE A 13 6.19 -3.15 -4.28
CA ILE A 13 7.26 -2.47 -3.54
C ILE A 13 8.62 -3.12 -3.75
N LYS A 14 8.71 -4.37 -4.22
CA LYS A 14 10.00 -5.04 -4.45
C LYS A 14 10.80 -4.33 -5.54
N GLY A 15 11.83 -3.60 -5.12
CA GLY A 15 12.83 -2.97 -5.98
C GLY A 15 14.01 -3.89 -6.27
N ARG A 16 15.03 -3.36 -6.94
CA ARG A 16 16.29 -4.10 -7.22
C ARG A 16 17.15 -4.25 -5.96
N ASN A 17 16.99 -3.36 -5.00
CA ASN A 17 17.68 -3.37 -3.71
C ASN A 17 16.71 -2.92 -2.59
N LEU A 18 17.20 -2.95 -1.36
CA LEU A 18 16.41 -2.57 -0.18
C LEU A 18 16.00 -1.10 -0.22
N GLU A 19 16.91 -0.20 -0.59
CA GLU A 19 16.67 1.25 -0.65
C GLU A 19 15.53 1.61 -1.63
N GLU A 20 15.56 1.06 -2.85
CA GLU A 20 14.51 1.22 -3.84
C GLU A 20 13.17 0.64 -3.32
N SER A 21 13.22 -0.44 -2.55
CA SER A 21 12.01 -1.03 -1.97
C SER A 21 11.38 -0.12 -0.91
N PHE A 22 12.21 0.51 -0.08
CA PHE A 22 11.78 1.50 0.90
C PHE A 22 11.21 2.75 0.22
N GLU A 23 11.88 3.27 -0.80
CA GLU A 23 11.42 4.44 -1.55
C GLU A 23 10.04 4.19 -2.19
N ARG A 24 9.85 3.04 -2.83
CA ARG A 24 8.56 2.64 -3.40
C ARG A 24 7.46 2.54 -2.34
N ALA A 25 7.77 1.92 -1.20
CA ALA A 25 6.82 1.81 -0.09
C ALA A 25 6.46 3.19 0.49
N TYR A 26 7.43 4.09 0.60
CA TYR A 26 7.24 5.46 1.07
C TYR A 26 6.34 6.25 0.11
N LEU A 27 6.63 6.28 -1.19
CA LEU A 27 5.79 6.95 -2.19
C LEU A 27 4.38 6.39 -2.25
N LEU A 28 4.24 5.06 -2.17
CA LEU A 28 2.94 4.40 -2.12
C LEU A 28 2.12 4.85 -0.91
N SER A 29 2.73 5.12 0.24
CA SER A 29 2.03 5.62 1.42
C SER A 29 1.32 6.97 1.16
N PHE A 30 1.93 7.85 0.36
CA PHE A 30 1.29 9.10 -0.06
C PHE A 30 0.14 8.83 -1.02
N LEU A 31 0.34 7.98 -2.03
CA LEU A 31 -0.73 7.63 -2.98
C LEU A 31 -1.95 7.02 -2.27
N ILE A 32 -1.69 6.19 -1.26
CA ILE A 32 -2.74 5.67 -0.39
C ILE A 32 -3.37 6.81 0.38
N THR A 33 -2.60 7.63 1.10
CA THR A 33 -3.10 8.72 1.95
C THR A 33 -3.99 9.70 1.18
N ASP A 34 -3.54 10.10 0.00
CA ASP A 34 -4.26 10.98 -0.90
C ASP A 34 -5.49 10.30 -1.53
N GLY A 35 -5.58 8.97 -1.52
CA GLY A 35 -6.74 8.26 -2.06
C GLY A 35 -6.66 8.00 -3.56
N TYR A 36 -5.45 7.99 -4.12
CA TYR A 36 -5.18 7.44 -5.46
C TYR A 36 -5.13 5.90 -5.44
N VAL A 37 -4.84 5.31 -4.29
CA VAL A 37 -4.77 3.86 -4.12
C VAL A 37 -5.60 3.44 -2.92
N ASP A 38 -6.42 2.41 -3.11
CA ASP A 38 -7.09 1.70 -2.04
C ASP A 38 -6.32 0.43 -1.65
N VAL A 39 -6.44 -0.01 -0.41
CA VAL A 39 -5.70 -1.17 0.12
C VAL A 39 -6.68 -2.18 0.70
N ARG A 40 -6.67 -3.40 0.15
CA ARG A 40 -7.38 -4.54 0.73
C ARG A 40 -6.40 -5.48 1.39
N ARG A 41 -6.63 -5.77 2.68
CA ARG A 41 -5.82 -6.71 3.45
C ARG A 41 -6.64 -7.96 3.75
N ASN A 42 -6.08 -9.12 3.47
CA ASN A 42 -6.61 -10.40 3.91
C ASN A 42 -5.65 -10.99 4.96
N PRO A 43 -5.90 -10.78 6.27
CA PRO A 43 -4.99 -11.24 7.32
C PRO A 43 -4.89 -12.76 7.40
N LEU A 44 -5.94 -13.49 6.98
CA LEU A 44 -5.94 -14.96 7.00
C LEU A 44 -5.01 -15.56 5.93
N LYS A 45 -4.76 -14.82 4.85
CA LYS A 45 -3.88 -15.25 3.75
C LYS A 45 -2.55 -14.49 3.71
N ASN A 46 -2.36 -13.53 4.62
CA ASN A 46 -1.24 -12.58 4.60
C ASN A 46 -1.09 -11.84 3.24
N GLU A 47 -2.21 -11.59 2.57
CA GLU A 47 -2.24 -10.94 1.26
C GLU A 47 -2.64 -9.47 1.38
N ILE A 48 -1.92 -8.61 0.67
CA ILE A 48 -2.22 -7.18 0.58
C ILE A 48 -2.36 -6.83 -0.91
N LYS A 49 -3.53 -6.35 -1.30
CA LYS A 49 -3.83 -5.91 -2.66
C LYS A 49 -3.99 -4.40 -2.71
N LEU A 50 -3.36 -3.79 -3.72
CA LEU A 50 -3.43 -2.39 -4.07
C LEU A 50 -4.42 -2.22 -5.22
N ILE A 51 -5.38 -1.33 -5.06
CA ILE A 51 -6.38 -1.02 -6.08
C ILE A 51 -6.16 0.43 -6.51
N PRO A 52 -5.53 0.66 -7.67
CA PRO A 52 -5.36 2.01 -8.21
C PRO A 52 -6.72 2.58 -8.61
N ARG A 53 -6.89 3.89 -8.41
CA ARG A 53 -8.08 4.64 -8.78
C ARG A 53 -7.73 5.66 -9.86
N GLU A 54 -8.55 5.75 -10.90
CA GLU A 54 -8.37 6.74 -11.98
C GLU A 54 -8.58 8.18 -11.50
N ARG A 55 -9.33 8.37 -10.41
CA ARG A 55 -9.56 9.67 -9.77
C ARG A 55 -9.33 9.56 -8.27
N LYS A 56 -8.77 10.63 -7.70
CA LYS A 56 -8.59 10.78 -6.24
C LYS A 56 -9.93 10.58 -5.54
N ALA A 57 -10.00 9.65 -4.60
CA ALA A 57 -11.17 9.53 -3.75
C ALA A 57 -11.29 10.78 -2.86
N GLU A 58 -12.46 11.41 -2.81
CA GLU A 58 -12.74 12.44 -1.80
C GLU A 58 -12.76 11.79 -0.41
N ARG A 59 -11.60 11.75 0.24
CA ARG A 59 -11.49 11.30 1.62
C ARG A 59 -12.02 12.41 2.52
N LYS A 60 -13.27 12.26 2.95
CA LYS A 60 -13.91 13.19 3.90
C LYS A 60 -13.24 13.21 5.28
N GLN A 61 -12.30 12.31 5.56
CA GLN A 61 -11.64 12.16 6.86
C GLN A 61 -10.17 11.71 6.65
N PRO A 62 -9.18 12.38 7.27
CA PRO A 62 -7.79 11.92 7.22
C PRO A 62 -7.66 10.62 8.03
N ALA A 63 -7.15 9.56 7.42
CA ALA A 63 -6.84 8.30 8.09
C ALA A 63 -5.33 8.23 8.37
N SER A 64 -4.94 8.06 9.63
CA SER A 64 -3.56 7.81 10.03
C SER A 64 -3.25 6.31 9.93
N LEU A 65 -2.19 5.96 9.22
CA LEU A 65 -1.64 4.60 9.17
C LEU A 65 -0.35 4.57 9.99
N VAL A 66 -0.37 3.85 11.11
CA VAL A 66 0.82 3.61 11.93
C VAL A 66 1.66 2.52 11.26
N ILE A 67 2.94 2.80 11.00
CA ILE A 67 3.93 1.83 10.53
C ILE A 67 4.98 1.68 11.62
N VAL A 68 5.07 0.48 12.21
CA VAL A 68 6.10 0.15 13.19
C VAL A 68 7.38 -0.20 12.43
N MET A 69 8.43 0.62 12.59
CA MET A 69 9.79 0.30 12.17
C MET A 69 10.59 -0.14 13.39
N GLY A 70 10.89 -1.43 13.48
CA GLY A 70 11.80 -1.99 14.49
C GLY A 70 11.15 -2.21 15.85
N GLY A 71 10.71 -3.44 16.10
CA GLY A 71 10.33 -3.91 17.42
C GLY A 71 10.57 -5.41 17.46
N GLU A 72 11.80 -5.81 17.77
CA GLU A 72 12.10 -7.16 18.22
C GLU A 72 11.19 -7.47 19.41
N ALA A 73 10.30 -8.44 19.26
CA ALA A 73 9.63 -9.06 20.39
C ALA A 73 10.64 -10.04 21.01
N GLY A 74 11.35 -9.57 22.03
CA GLY A 74 11.93 -10.43 23.06
C GLY A 74 10.84 -10.96 24.00
#